data_AF-A0A8C7ICN7-F1
#
_entry.id   AF-A0A8C7ICN7-F1
#
_cell.length_a   1.000
_cell.length_b   1.000
_cell.length_c   1.000
_cell.angle_alpha   90.00
_cell.angle_beta   90.00
_cell.angle_gamma   90.00
#
_symmetry.space_group_name_H-M   'P 1'
#
loop_
_entity.id
_entity.type
_entity.pdbx_description
1 polymer ?
#
loop_
_entity_poly.entity_id
_entity_poly.type
_entity_poly.pdbx_seq_one_letter_code
_entity_poly.pdbx_strand_id
1 'polypeptide(L)'
;MKTSAACCFGGIILCIGLSLRATGSSQIQLVGSADPVVALAGDDVILPCYLEPNVSAVDMMVEWTRSDLKTQRVHLYREGRDSNGEQLPSYRGRTTLFKEELKNSNVSLKLTGVTLSDAGDYKCFIPILTRETTIPLIVGAVSQPVISINGTKDWGVVLKCDTGGWYPQPELEWLDSHGNVLSATEPTETSNSTETEINPEGRYTVRRYVTIRNTVNNRFTCRVVQPQINQTRETQIHVPDDMFPSVWWIVGIIIPAVAAIAAVVVLFYFRRKQRHKLKKEVKKNLDLQTKLDTEERIRQHVEEKVVGFLDARRPKLVDNVTKVMPLADALRPMIQQQDYSDICAAGTNVEKMRVLFTTVDSGGEKVKSAFYKSLMKEEPDLVLDILKEEPDRVINLLGEELDIYPKTDVVDDDPPDESGSNRVEMIEMQPLLGPGSETERGGRQAVDALEDQEREEGRQAVDALEDQEREEGRQAVDALEDQEREEGRQAVDALEDQEREEGRQAVDALEDQKREEERQAVDALEDQEREEGRQAVDALEDQEREEGRQAVDALEDQEREEERQAVDALEDQEREEGRQAVDALEDQERGGGRQAVYALEDQEREEGRQDVDALEDQERGGKTGC
;
A
#
# COMPACT_ATOMS: atom_id res chain seq x y z
N MET A 1 -3.74 99.53 -10.14
CA MET A 1 -5.19 99.36 -10.41
C MET A 1 -5.66 98.17 -9.59
N LYS A 2 -6.50 98.43 -8.58
CA LYS A 2 -7.87 97.87 -8.43
C LYS A 2 -7.88 96.36 -8.18
N THR A 3 -8.03 95.88 -6.95
CA THR A 3 -9.25 95.72 -6.12
C THR A 3 -9.51 94.22 -5.90
N SER A 4 -9.82 93.90 -4.66
CA SER A 4 -10.80 92.90 -4.23
C SER A 4 -10.29 91.57 -3.69
N ALA A 5 -10.76 91.33 -2.46
CA ALA A 5 -11.26 90.08 -1.89
C ALA A 5 -10.67 89.79 -0.51
N ALA A 6 -11.05 90.65 0.43
CA ALA A 6 -11.31 90.22 1.80
C ALA A 6 -12.37 89.11 1.75
N CYS A 7 -11.98 87.85 1.97
CA CYS A 7 -12.92 86.75 2.15
C CYS A 7 -12.36 85.51 2.89
N CYS A 8 -11.30 85.65 3.69
CA CYS A 8 -10.69 84.49 4.39
C CYS A 8 -10.91 84.45 5.90
N PHE A 9 -11.55 85.44 6.51
CA PHE A 9 -11.79 85.46 7.97
C PHE A 9 -13.23 85.13 8.38
N GLY A 10 -14.16 84.95 7.43
CA GLY A 10 -15.53 84.48 7.68
C GLY A 10 -15.70 82.95 7.62
N GLY A 11 -14.71 82.22 7.09
CA GLY A 11 -14.79 80.76 6.93
C GLY A 11 -14.35 79.94 8.14
N ILE A 12 -13.56 80.52 9.05
CA ILE A 12 -13.01 79.79 10.21
C ILE A 12 -13.95 79.86 11.42
N ILE A 13 -14.83 80.87 11.49
CA ILE A 13 -15.84 80.99 12.57
C ILE A 13 -17.10 80.14 12.28
N LEU A 14 -17.34 79.74 11.02
CA LEU A 14 -18.41 78.79 10.70
C LEU A 14 -18.01 77.33 10.95
N CYS A 15 -16.70 77.00 10.94
CA CYS A 15 -16.22 75.66 11.28
C CYS A 15 -16.06 75.45 12.79
N ILE A 16 -15.92 76.51 13.59
CA ILE A 16 -15.92 76.41 15.07
C ILE A 16 -17.35 76.50 15.64
N GLY A 17 -18.30 77.07 14.89
CA GLY A 17 -19.73 77.08 15.23
C GLY A 17 -20.52 75.81 14.87
N LEU A 18 -19.90 74.83 14.21
CA LEU A 18 -20.51 73.55 13.81
C LEU A 18 -19.88 72.33 14.51
N SER A 19 -19.03 72.52 15.52
CA SER A 19 -18.46 71.43 16.33
C SER A 19 -19.14 71.25 17.69
N LEU A 20 -20.22 71.98 17.99
CA LEU A 20 -21.10 71.72 19.14
C LEU A 20 -22.53 71.47 18.65
N ARG A 21 -22.77 70.25 18.16
CA ARG A 21 -24.05 69.52 18.24
C ARG A 21 -23.88 68.12 17.62
N ALA A 22 -23.06 67.33 18.27
CA ALA A 22 -23.32 65.90 18.39
C ALA A 22 -23.24 65.56 19.88
N THR A 23 -24.24 66.01 20.65
CA THR A 23 -24.73 65.14 21.73
C THR A 23 -25.34 63.94 21.04
N GLY A 24 -24.46 63.06 20.53
CA GLY A 24 -24.85 61.73 20.11
C GLY A 24 -25.36 61.07 21.38
N SER A 25 -26.67 60.93 21.48
CA SER A 25 -27.24 59.91 22.35
C SER A 25 -26.61 58.60 21.88
N SER A 26 -25.58 58.11 22.58
CA SER A 26 -24.97 56.81 22.30
C SER A 26 -26.09 55.77 22.41
N GLN A 27 -26.64 55.37 21.28
CA GLN A 27 -27.74 54.42 21.26
C GLN A 27 -27.19 53.07 21.68
N ILE A 28 -27.78 52.46 22.70
CA ILE A 28 -27.38 51.13 23.16
C ILE A 28 -27.63 50.13 22.02
N GLN A 29 -26.59 49.38 21.68
CA GLN A 29 -26.59 48.33 20.67
C GLN A 29 -26.34 46.97 21.33
N LEU A 30 -26.87 45.93 20.72
CA LEU A 30 -26.64 44.54 21.11
C LEU A 30 -25.75 43.90 20.05
N VAL A 31 -24.57 43.45 20.47
CA VAL A 31 -23.52 42.96 19.58
C VAL A 31 -23.31 41.47 19.85
N GLY A 32 -23.25 40.68 18.78
CA GLY A 32 -22.96 39.25 18.82
C GLY A 32 -21.79 38.91 17.90
N SER A 33 -21.39 37.64 17.83
CA SER A 33 -20.38 37.20 16.85
C SER A 33 -20.92 37.29 15.43
N ALA A 34 -20.17 37.95 14.54
CA ALA A 34 -20.45 37.92 13.10
C ALA A 34 -19.99 36.61 12.46
N ASP A 35 -18.90 36.03 12.97
CA ASP A 35 -18.40 34.73 12.53
C ASP A 35 -19.16 33.59 13.23
N PRO A 36 -19.41 32.47 12.54
CA PRO A 36 -20.03 31.29 13.16
C PRO A 36 -19.19 30.77 14.33
N VAL A 37 -19.86 30.47 15.43
CA VAL A 37 -19.25 29.76 16.56
C VAL A 37 -19.21 28.27 16.20
N VAL A 38 -18.04 27.66 16.33
CA VAL A 38 -17.82 26.23 16.03
C VAL A 38 -17.61 25.48 17.33
N ALA A 39 -18.30 24.35 17.51
CA ALA A 39 -18.13 23.45 18.66
C ALA A 39 -18.13 21.99 18.22
N LEU A 40 -17.43 21.12 18.94
CA LEU A 40 -17.55 19.67 18.74
C LEU A 40 -18.69 19.12 19.62
N ALA A 41 -19.34 18.07 19.15
CA ALA A 41 -20.36 17.38 19.92
C ALA A 41 -19.75 16.80 21.21
N GLY A 42 -20.32 17.17 22.35
CA GLY A 42 -19.81 16.87 23.69
C GLY A 42 -19.23 18.09 24.41
N ASP A 43 -18.76 19.10 23.68
CA ASP A 43 -18.12 20.29 24.26
C ASP A 43 -19.15 21.23 24.92
N ASP A 44 -18.65 22.12 25.77
CA ASP A 44 -19.36 23.32 26.21
C ASP A 44 -19.05 24.48 25.26
N VAL A 45 -20.07 25.26 24.87
CA VAL A 45 -19.90 26.43 23.98
C VAL A 45 -20.45 27.70 24.61
N ILE A 46 -19.83 28.83 24.26
CA ILE A 46 -20.31 30.16 24.63
C ILE A 46 -20.78 30.87 23.35
N LEU A 47 -22.04 31.30 23.34
CA LEU A 47 -22.59 32.15 22.31
C LEU A 47 -22.46 33.61 22.77
N PRO A 48 -21.53 34.39 22.19
CA PRO A 48 -21.23 35.71 22.68
C PRO A 48 -22.35 36.70 22.34
N CYS A 49 -22.79 37.45 23.34
CA CYS A 49 -23.73 38.56 23.20
C CYS A 49 -23.43 39.62 24.27
N TYR A 50 -23.25 40.87 23.86
CA TYR A 50 -22.93 41.97 24.78
C TYR A 50 -23.58 43.29 24.37
N LEU A 51 -23.74 44.19 25.33
CA LEU A 51 -24.28 45.54 25.11
C LEU A 51 -23.16 46.56 24.92
N GLU A 52 -23.32 47.45 23.94
CA GLU A 52 -22.39 48.55 23.69
C GLU A 52 -23.15 49.89 23.58
N PRO A 53 -22.75 50.95 24.32
CA PRO A 53 -21.67 51.00 25.32
C PRO A 53 -22.02 50.20 26.59
N ASN A 54 -21.05 50.00 27.48
CA ASN A 54 -21.24 49.20 28.69
C ASN A 54 -22.37 49.76 29.59
N VAL A 55 -23.47 49.02 29.65
CA VAL A 55 -24.62 49.21 30.55
C VAL A 55 -24.92 47.90 31.27
N SER A 56 -25.19 47.97 32.57
CA SER A 56 -25.55 46.79 33.37
C SER A 56 -26.84 46.15 32.85
N ALA A 57 -26.81 44.84 32.61
CA ALA A 57 -27.95 44.04 32.20
C ALA A 57 -28.59 43.25 33.37
N VAL A 58 -28.15 43.46 34.62
CA VAL A 58 -28.61 42.68 35.79
C VAL A 58 -30.13 42.73 35.97
N ASP A 59 -30.72 43.90 35.78
CA ASP A 59 -32.17 44.14 35.91
C ASP A 59 -32.92 44.02 34.58
N MET A 60 -32.22 43.66 33.50
CA MET A 60 -32.82 43.51 32.17
C MET A 60 -33.33 42.09 31.95
N MET A 61 -34.35 41.95 31.12
CA MET A 61 -34.78 40.65 30.61
C MET A 61 -33.93 40.27 29.40
N VAL A 62 -33.37 39.07 29.39
CA VAL A 62 -32.59 38.53 28.27
C VAL A 62 -33.24 37.24 27.81
N GLU A 63 -33.58 37.18 26.52
CA GLU A 63 -34.20 36.02 25.90
C GLU A 63 -33.28 35.46 24.82
N TRP A 64 -33.01 34.16 24.92
CA TRP A 64 -32.36 33.39 23.87
C TRP A 64 -33.37 32.47 23.20
N THR A 65 -33.47 32.57 21.88
CA THR A 65 -34.36 31.76 21.04
C THR A 65 -33.58 31.18 19.88
N ARG A 66 -34.18 30.21 19.19
CA ARG A 66 -33.65 29.69 17.93
C ARG A 66 -34.54 30.12 16.77
N SER A 67 -33.91 30.56 15.68
CA SER A 67 -34.61 31.08 14.50
C SER A 67 -35.45 30.00 13.81
N ASP A 68 -34.98 28.76 13.81
CA ASP A 68 -35.62 27.61 13.15
C ASP A 68 -36.75 26.97 13.99
N LEU A 69 -36.75 27.15 15.31
CA LEU A 69 -37.70 26.53 16.25
C LEU A 69 -38.93 27.41 16.57
N LYS A 70 -39.23 28.42 15.74
CA LYS A 70 -40.42 29.29 15.81
C LYS A 70 -40.82 29.68 17.26
N THR A 71 -40.09 30.62 17.85
CA THR A 71 -40.32 31.25 19.18
C THR A 71 -40.17 30.33 20.41
N GLN A 72 -39.73 29.09 20.25
CA GLN A 72 -39.37 28.25 21.40
C GLN A 72 -38.12 28.79 22.09
N ARG A 73 -38.21 28.93 23.43
CA ARG A 73 -37.15 29.54 24.23
C ARG A 73 -36.04 28.55 24.54
N VAL A 74 -34.83 28.97 24.23
CA VAL A 74 -33.59 28.27 24.60
C VAL A 74 -33.20 28.64 26.02
N HIS A 75 -33.29 29.92 26.39
CA HIS A 75 -32.98 30.40 27.73
C HIS A 75 -33.72 31.70 28.01
N LEU A 76 -34.12 31.92 29.27
CA LEU A 76 -34.75 33.16 29.70
C LEU A 76 -34.17 33.61 31.04
N TYR A 77 -33.69 34.85 31.08
CA TYR A 77 -33.28 35.53 32.30
C TYR A 77 -34.22 36.69 32.60
N ARG A 78 -34.72 36.76 33.83
CA ARG A 78 -35.67 37.79 34.30
C ARG A 78 -35.61 37.88 35.82
N GLU A 79 -35.82 39.08 36.37
CA GLU A 79 -35.93 39.29 37.83
C GLU A 79 -34.71 38.76 38.61
N GLY A 80 -33.50 38.95 38.08
CA GLY A 80 -32.27 38.54 38.75
C GLY A 80 -31.92 37.05 38.65
N ARG A 81 -32.70 36.24 37.92
CA ARG A 81 -32.53 34.78 37.87
C ARG A 81 -32.86 34.18 36.50
N ASP A 82 -32.38 32.96 36.29
CA ASP A 82 -32.75 32.16 35.12
C ASP A 82 -34.17 31.60 35.34
N SER A 83 -35.10 31.95 34.45
CA SER A 83 -36.53 31.63 34.54
C SER A 83 -36.92 30.60 33.47
N ASN A 84 -36.38 29.39 33.61
CA ASN A 84 -36.43 28.34 32.58
C ASN A 84 -37.69 27.45 32.60
N GLY A 85 -38.81 27.89 33.19
CA GLY A 85 -40.04 27.08 33.26
C GLY A 85 -40.63 26.72 31.89
N GLU A 86 -40.57 27.65 30.94
CA GLU A 86 -41.04 27.50 29.54
C GLU A 86 -39.90 27.16 28.57
N GLN A 87 -38.75 26.73 29.10
CA GLN A 87 -37.59 26.35 28.29
C GLN A 87 -37.86 25.03 27.56
N LEU A 88 -37.37 24.93 26.32
CA LEU A 88 -37.48 23.72 25.53
C LEU A 88 -36.79 22.53 26.24
N PRO A 89 -37.42 21.33 26.29
CA PRO A 89 -36.91 20.20 27.06
C PRO A 89 -35.46 19.81 26.76
N SER A 90 -35.02 19.89 25.49
CA SER A 90 -33.66 19.54 25.08
C SER A 90 -32.57 20.47 25.62
N TYR A 91 -32.92 21.65 26.14
CA TYR A 91 -32.00 22.64 26.69
C TYR A 91 -32.04 22.74 28.22
N ARG A 92 -32.97 22.03 28.88
CA ARG A 92 -33.12 22.06 30.34
C ARG A 92 -31.85 21.62 31.05
N GLY A 93 -31.40 22.41 32.02
CA GLY A 93 -30.18 22.15 32.78
C GLY A 93 -28.87 22.34 32.00
N ARG A 94 -28.94 22.71 30.71
CA ARG A 94 -27.77 22.86 29.83
C ARG A 94 -27.40 24.30 29.51
N THR A 95 -28.21 25.27 29.93
CA THR A 95 -27.99 26.68 29.55
C THR A 95 -27.93 27.60 30.75
N THR A 96 -26.99 28.55 30.73
CA THR A 96 -26.80 29.56 31.79
C THR A 96 -26.26 30.86 31.21
N LEU A 97 -26.60 31.99 31.84
CA LEU A 97 -25.90 33.25 31.62
C LEU A 97 -24.76 33.43 32.64
N PHE A 98 -23.77 34.24 32.27
CA PHE A 98 -22.72 34.68 33.17
C PHE A 98 -23.22 35.78 34.12
N LYS A 99 -23.95 35.39 35.17
CA LYS A 99 -24.64 36.31 36.10
C LYS A 99 -23.72 37.42 36.65
N GLU A 100 -22.48 37.06 37.00
CA GLU A 100 -21.49 37.99 37.52
C GLU A 100 -21.00 39.02 36.49
N GLU A 101 -21.12 38.72 35.20
CA GLU A 101 -20.68 39.56 34.09
C GLU A 101 -21.83 40.39 33.48
N LEU A 102 -23.07 40.19 33.93
CA LEU A 102 -24.21 41.03 33.52
C LEU A 102 -23.99 42.51 33.87
N LYS A 103 -23.31 42.78 34.99
CA LYS A 103 -22.91 44.15 35.39
C LYS A 103 -21.93 44.81 34.41
N ASN A 104 -21.19 43.97 33.67
CA ASN A 104 -20.22 44.34 32.64
C ASN A 104 -20.79 44.18 31.23
N SER A 105 -22.12 44.18 31.08
CA SER A 105 -22.81 44.13 29.77
C SER A 105 -22.70 42.81 29.02
N ASN A 106 -22.21 41.76 29.64
CA ASN A 106 -22.09 40.44 29.03
C ASN A 106 -23.37 39.64 29.28
N VAL A 107 -24.13 39.40 28.21
CA VAL A 107 -25.37 38.61 28.21
C VAL A 107 -25.21 37.31 27.40
N SER A 108 -23.97 36.82 27.29
CA SER A 108 -23.61 35.62 26.55
C SER A 108 -24.22 34.36 27.17
N LEU A 109 -24.59 33.41 26.32
CA LEU A 109 -25.16 32.13 26.73
C LEU A 109 -24.08 31.07 26.78
N LYS A 110 -23.92 30.40 27.93
CA LYS A 110 -23.19 29.14 28.00
C LYS A 110 -24.17 27.99 27.74
N LEU A 111 -23.85 27.13 26.78
CA LEU A 111 -24.58 25.89 26.47
C LEU A 111 -23.64 24.70 26.72
N THR A 112 -24.05 23.75 27.56
CA THR A 112 -23.23 22.60 27.95
C THR A 112 -23.60 21.31 27.23
N GLY A 113 -22.59 20.46 27.03
CA GLY A 113 -22.73 19.15 26.40
C GLY A 113 -23.41 19.23 25.03
N VAL A 114 -22.86 20.02 24.12
CA VAL A 114 -23.43 20.33 22.80
C VAL A 114 -23.68 19.06 21.98
N THR A 115 -24.80 19.01 21.28
CA THR A 115 -25.21 17.90 20.41
C THR A 115 -25.37 18.39 18.98
N LEU A 116 -25.34 17.48 18.00
CA LEU A 116 -25.53 17.85 16.58
C LEU A 116 -26.87 18.57 16.33
N SER A 117 -27.91 18.26 17.11
CA SER A 117 -29.21 18.94 17.05
C SER A 117 -29.18 20.37 17.55
N ASP A 118 -28.16 20.78 18.30
CA ASP A 118 -28.03 22.15 18.80
C ASP A 118 -27.51 23.11 17.73
N ALA A 119 -27.02 22.62 16.59
CA ALA A 119 -26.61 23.45 15.46
C ALA A 119 -27.77 24.29 14.94
N GLY A 120 -27.50 25.57 14.63
CA GLY A 120 -28.50 26.52 14.15
C GLY A 120 -28.22 27.95 14.55
N ASP A 121 -29.14 28.85 14.18
CA ASP A 121 -29.03 30.27 14.43
C ASP A 121 -29.70 30.65 15.75
N TYR A 122 -28.90 31.12 16.70
CA TYR A 122 -29.35 31.56 18.02
C TYR A 122 -29.57 33.06 18.04
N LYS A 123 -30.71 33.49 18.56
CA LYS A 123 -31.09 34.89 18.65
C LYS A 123 -31.08 35.35 20.09
N CYS A 124 -30.22 36.31 20.39
CA CYS A 124 -30.15 37.04 21.65
C CYS A 124 -31.04 38.27 21.54
N PHE A 125 -32.05 38.41 22.40
CA PHE A 125 -33.04 39.50 22.36
C PHE A 125 -33.20 40.14 23.74
N ILE A 126 -33.18 41.47 23.77
CA ILE A 126 -33.43 42.28 24.97
C ILE A 126 -34.66 43.16 24.74
N PRO A 127 -35.85 42.79 25.28
CA PRO A 127 -37.11 43.45 24.98
C PRO A 127 -37.15 44.95 25.32
N ILE A 128 -36.60 45.35 26.47
CA ILE A 128 -36.63 46.75 26.92
C ILE A 128 -35.86 47.70 25.99
N LEU A 129 -34.88 47.16 25.27
CA LEU A 129 -34.08 47.90 24.28
C LEU A 129 -34.60 47.74 22.86
N THR A 130 -35.54 46.80 22.64
CA THR A 130 -35.99 46.33 21.32
C THR A 130 -34.83 46.00 20.37
N ARG A 131 -33.78 45.36 20.92
CA ARG A 131 -32.58 44.94 20.18
C ARG A 131 -32.42 43.44 20.19
N GLU A 132 -32.08 42.90 19.03
CA GLU A 132 -31.69 41.51 18.84
C GLU A 132 -30.43 41.39 17.98
N THR A 133 -29.72 40.28 18.16
CA THR A 133 -28.60 39.86 17.31
C THR A 133 -28.66 38.34 17.15
N THR A 134 -28.14 37.84 16.03
CA THR A 134 -28.17 36.42 15.67
C THR A 134 -26.74 35.89 15.59
N ILE A 135 -26.49 34.76 16.25
CA ILE A 135 -25.20 34.08 16.32
C ILE A 135 -25.38 32.68 15.71
N PRO A 136 -24.68 32.34 14.62
CA PRO A 136 -24.71 31.00 14.05
C PRO A 136 -23.86 30.05 14.89
N LEU A 137 -24.41 28.87 15.24
CA LEU A 137 -23.69 27.77 15.86
C LEU A 137 -23.56 26.61 14.88
N ILE A 138 -22.32 26.25 14.54
CA ILE A 138 -21.99 25.06 13.76
C ILE A 138 -21.46 24.00 14.72
N VAL A 139 -22.11 22.83 14.72
CA VAL A 139 -21.67 21.70 15.54
C VAL A 139 -21.05 20.63 14.65
N GLY A 140 -19.81 20.28 14.98
CA GLY A 140 -19.04 19.23 14.35
C GLY A 140 -18.99 17.94 15.18
N ALA A 141 -18.56 16.87 14.54
CA ALA A 141 -18.14 15.64 15.17
C ALA A 141 -16.94 15.09 14.43
N VAL A 142 -15.95 14.68 15.20
CA VAL A 142 -14.65 14.18 14.75
C VAL A 142 -14.37 12.84 15.40
N SER A 143 -13.57 12.01 14.74
CA SER A 143 -13.07 10.76 15.32
C SER A 143 -11.66 10.47 14.81
N GLN A 144 -11.00 9.45 15.35
CA GLN A 144 -9.66 9.06 14.89
C GLN A 144 -9.77 8.10 13.69
N PRO A 145 -9.10 8.37 12.55
CA PRO A 145 -9.03 7.42 11.45
C PRO A 145 -8.19 6.19 11.82
N VAL A 146 -8.56 5.03 11.29
CA VAL A 146 -7.85 3.76 11.51
C VAL A 146 -7.34 3.24 10.18
N ILE A 147 -6.05 2.89 10.14
CA ILE A 147 -5.42 2.28 8.97
C ILE A 147 -5.30 0.77 9.17
N SER A 148 -5.64 0.02 8.13
CA SER A 148 -5.51 -1.44 8.08
C SER A 148 -4.93 -1.89 6.74
N ILE A 149 -4.23 -3.02 6.74
CA ILE A 149 -3.69 -3.64 5.52
C ILE A 149 -4.75 -4.58 4.95
N ASN A 150 -5.14 -4.37 3.69
CA ASN A 150 -6.20 -5.08 3.00
C ASN A 150 -5.65 -6.03 1.90
N GLY A 151 -4.51 -6.66 2.17
CA GLY A 151 -3.85 -7.60 1.26
C GLY A 151 -2.92 -6.94 0.24
N THR A 152 -2.65 -7.66 -0.85
CA THR A 152 -1.69 -7.25 -1.91
C THR A 152 -2.38 -7.23 -3.27
N LYS A 153 -2.11 -6.22 -4.09
CA LYS A 153 -2.63 -6.07 -5.45
C LYS A 153 -1.58 -5.42 -6.36
N ASP A 154 -1.44 -5.92 -7.59
CA ASP A 154 -0.55 -5.34 -8.63
C ASP A 154 0.88 -5.02 -8.14
N TRP A 155 1.51 -6.00 -7.48
CA TRP A 155 2.86 -5.89 -6.89
C TRP A 155 3.00 -4.85 -5.77
N GLY A 156 1.89 -4.33 -5.24
CA GLY A 156 1.85 -3.41 -4.10
C GLY A 156 1.03 -3.96 -2.92
N VAL A 157 1.10 -3.23 -1.81
CA VAL A 157 0.30 -3.48 -0.61
C VAL A 157 -0.94 -2.58 -0.68
N VAL A 158 -2.11 -3.11 -0.39
CA VAL A 158 -3.35 -2.33 -0.35
C VAL A 158 -3.59 -1.88 1.08
N LEU A 159 -3.66 -0.57 1.30
CA LEU A 159 -4.06 0.01 2.58
C LEU A 159 -5.51 0.45 2.52
N LYS A 160 -6.21 0.31 3.65
CA LYS A 160 -7.57 0.78 3.89
C LYS A 160 -7.55 1.75 5.06
N CYS A 161 -8.03 2.97 4.83
CA CYS A 161 -8.34 3.91 5.90
C CYS A 161 -9.85 3.88 6.14
N ASP A 162 -10.24 3.61 7.38
CA ASP A 162 -11.62 3.52 7.84
C ASP A 162 -11.84 4.54 8.96
N THR A 163 -12.89 5.34 8.84
CA THR A 163 -13.20 6.35 9.85
C THR A 163 -14.70 6.63 9.90
N GLY A 164 -15.27 6.75 11.11
CA GLY A 164 -16.72 6.85 11.32
C GLY A 164 -17.10 7.85 12.40
N GLY A 165 -18.35 8.33 12.37
CA GLY A 165 -18.88 9.24 13.38
C GLY A 165 -18.71 10.73 13.07
N TRP A 166 -18.35 11.07 11.83
CA TRP A 166 -18.04 12.44 11.41
C TRP A 166 -19.28 13.26 11.08
N TYR A 167 -19.26 14.55 11.37
CA TYR A 167 -20.26 15.52 10.90
C TYR A 167 -19.65 16.92 10.92
N PRO A 168 -19.81 17.77 9.89
CA PRO A 168 -20.36 17.48 8.57
C PRO A 168 -19.48 16.49 7.79
N GLN A 169 -19.83 16.18 6.54
CA GLN A 169 -19.09 15.23 5.71
C GLN A 169 -17.59 15.56 5.65
N PRO A 170 -16.69 14.60 5.97
CA PRO A 170 -15.25 14.82 5.90
C PRO A 170 -14.67 14.47 4.51
N GLU A 171 -13.51 15.03 4.21
CA GLU A 171 -12.66 14.69 3.07
C GLU A 171 -11.51 13.80 3.52
N LEU A 172 -11.26 12.70 2.80
CA LEU A 172 -10.24 11.71 3.17
C LEU A 172 -9.15 11.63 2.09
N GLU A 173 -7.91 11.89 2.50
CA GLU A 173 -6.72 11.90 1.67
C GLU A 173 -5.67 10.92 2.18
N TRP A 174 -4.90 10.36 1.24
CA TRP A 174 -3.72 9.57 1.53
C TRP A 174 -2.48 10.39 1.22
N LEU A 175 -1.50 10.39 2.10
CA LEU A 175 -0.23 11.11 1.95
C LEU A 175 0.94 10.13 1.97
N ASP A 176 1.95 10.43 1.15
CA ASP A 176 3.26 9.78 1.23
C ASP A 176 4.08 10.29 2.43
N SER A 177 5.30 9.78 2.59
CA SER A 177 6.21 10.19 3.66
C SER A 177 6.65 11.66 3.60
N HIS A 178 6.49 12.32 2.46
CA HIS A 178 6.84 13.73 2.23
C HIS A 178 5.61 14.65 2.33
N GLY A 179 4.42 14.11 2.62
CA GLY A 179 3.17 14.87 2.71
C GLY A 179 2.49 15.12 1.36
N ASN A 180 2.93 14.49 0.27
CA ASN A 180 2.28 14.61 -1.03
C ASN A 180 1.03 13.75 -1.08
N VAL A 181 -0.06 14.32 -1.63
CA VAL A 181 -1.30 13.58 -1.83
C VAL A 181 -1.10 12.48 -2.86
N LEU A 182 -1.40 11.25 -2.46
CA LEU A 182 -1.43 10.09 -3.32
C LEU A 182 -2.69 10.14 -4.19
N SER A 183 -2.64 10.87 -5.31
CA SER A 183 -3.71 10.97 -6.30
C SER A 183 -3.19 10.91 -7.75
N ALA A 184 -3.63 9.89 -8.49
CA ALA A 184 -3.75 9.86 -9.96
C ALA A 184 -2.56 10.32 -10.82
N THR A 185 -1.36 9.74 -10.67
CA THR A 185 -0.34 9.80 -11.74
C THR A 185 0.36 8.45 -11.92
N GLU A 186 -0.42 7.46 -12.36
CA GLU A 186 -0.13 6.54 -13.48
C GLU A 186 -1.32 5.58 -13.64
N PRO A 187 -1.78 5.28 -14.86
CA PRO A 187 -3.02 4.55 -15.08
C PRO A 187 -2.78 3.06 -14.77
N THR A 188 -3.25 2.61 -13.61
CA THR A 188 -3.71 1.23 -13.47
C THR A 188 -5.08 1.31 -12.83
N GLU A 189 -6.07 0.99 -13.67
CA GLU A 189 -7.48 1.00 -13.35
C GLU A 189 -7.72 0.31 -12.00
N THR A 190 -8.50 0.95 -11.12
CA THR A 190 -9.01 0.46 -9.83
C THR A 190 -8.22 0.84 -8.57
N SER A 191 -8.30 2.11 -8.12
CA SER A 191 -8.21 2.45 -6.67
C SER A 191 -8.62 3.89 -6.36
N ASN A 192 -9.86 4.28 -6.66
CA ASN A 192 -10.48 5.50 -6.12
C ASN A 192 -11.86 5.22 -5.51
N SER A 193 -12.06 4.01 -4.99
CA SER A 193 -13.29 3.64 -4.30
C SER A 193 -13.32 4.34 -2.95
N THR A 194 -14.06 5.45 -2.89
CA THR A 194 -14.50 6.06 -1.64
C THR A 194 -15.88 5.53 -1.36
N GLU A 195 -16.02 4.78 -0.27
CA GLU A 195 -17.31 4.34 0.22
C GLU A 195 -17.75 5.30 1.32
N THR A 196 -18.97 5.82 1.22
CA THR A 196 -19.55 6.70 2.23
C THR A 196 -20.87 6.11 2.71
N GLU A 197 -20.95 5.84 4.01
CA GLU A 197 -22.13 5.34 4.70
C GLU A 197 -22.61 6.40 5.70
N ILE A 198 -23.93 6.56 5.85
CA ILE A 198 -24.54 7.51 6.78
C ILE A 198 -25.33 6.73 7.82
N ASN A 199 -25.03 6.96 9.10
CA ASN A 199 -25.74 6.33 10.21
C ASN A 199 -27.10 7.02 10.44
N PRO A 200 -28.05 6.38 11.16
CA PRO A 200 -29.37 6.98 11.46
C PRO A 200 -29.31 8.34 12.18
N GLU A 201 -28.23 8.62 12.90
CA GLU A 201 -27.96 9.92 13.55
C GLU A 201 -27.45 11.01 12.59
N GLY A 202 -27.29 10.70 11.30
CA GLY A 202 -26.77 11.62 10.28
C GLY A 202 -25.24 11.75 10.23
N ARG A 203 -24.50 10.90 10.96
CA ARG A 203 -23.04 10.88 10.97
C ARG A 203 -22.47 10.08 9.80
N TYR A 204 -21.36 10.55 9.24
CA TYR A 204 -20.66 9.97 8.11
C TYR A 204 -19.59 8.96 8.56
N THR A 205 -19.55 7.85 7.81
CA THR A 205 -18.48 6.87 7.82
C THR A 205 -17.88 6.81 6.43
N VAL A 206 -16.56 7.03 6.33
CA VAL A 206 -15.84 7.12 5.06
C VAL A 206 -14.73 6.06 5.06
N ARG A 207 -14.65 5.31 3.95
CA ARG A 207 -13.58 4.33 3.72
C ARG A 207 -12.90 4.64 2.39
N ARG A 208 -11.57 4.62 2.39
CA ARG A 208 -10.77 4.81 1.17
C ARG A 208 -9.60 3.85 1.13
N TYR A 209 -9.38 3.29 -0.05
CA TYR A 209 -8.30 2.34 -0.32
C TYR A 209 -7.20 2.99 -1.17
N VAL A 210 -5.95 2.59 -0.95
CA VAL A 210 -4.80 2.96 -1.79
C VAL A 210 -3.86 1.77 -1.97
N THR A 211 -3.32 1.59 -3.18
CA THR A 211 -2.27 0.60 -3.43
C THR A 211 -0.92 1.31 -3.42
N ILE A 212 -0.03 0.90 -2.53
CA ILE A 212 1.30 1.49 -2.34
C ILE A 212 2.39 0.54 -2.80
N ARG A 213 3.49 1.10 -3.30
CA ARG A 213 4.73 0.37 -3.63
C ARG A 213 5.79 0.64 -2.56
N ASN A 214 6.84 -0.18 -2.55
CA ASN A 214 7.97 0.00 -1.63
C ASN A 214 8.66 1.36 -1.92
N THR A 215 8.91 2.11 -0.86
CA THR A 215 9.58 3.42 -0.83
C THR A 215 10.64 3.41 0.27
N VAL A 216 11.55 4.38 0.29
CA VAL A 216 12.66 4.41 1.28
C VAL A 216 12.17 4.39 2.73
N ASN A 217 11.07 5.10 3.03
CA ASN A 217 10.58 5.25 4.42
C ASN A 217 9.32 4.43 4.72
N ASN A 218 8.64 3.89 3.70
CA ASN A 218 7.39 3.11 3.79
C ASN A 218 6.36 3.62 4.81
N ARG A 219 6.28 4.95 4.95
CA ARG A 219 5.43 5.63 5.92
C ARG A 219 4.31 6.33 5.17
N PHE A 220 3.08 6.03 5.56
CA PHE A 220 1.89 6.52 4.87
C PHE A 220 0.90 7.09 5.87
N THR A 221 0.36 8.25 5.57
CA THR A 221 -0.57 8.96 6.45
C THR A 221 -1.96 8.98 5.81
N CYS A 222 -2.97 8.61 6.59
CA CYS A 222 -4.36 8.90 6.25
C CYS A 222 -4.76 10.20 6.93
N ARG A 223 -5.12 11.20 6.13
CA ARG A 223 -5.57 12.52 6.58
C ARG A 223 -7.06 12.68 6.34
N VAL A 224 -7.78 13.09 7.37
CA VAL A 224 -9.22 13.37 7.33
C VAL A 224 -9.44 14.83 7.68
N VAL A 225 -10.04 15.60 6.77
CA VAL A 225 -10.21 17.04 6.87
C VAL A 225 -11.71 17.38 6.87
N GLN A 226 -12.12 18.30 7.74
CA GLN A 226 -13.44 18.93 7.71
C GLN A 226 -13.27 20.43 7.48
N PRO A 227 -13.31 20.89 6.22
CA PRO A 227 -13.03 22.28 5.88
C PRO A 227 -14.07 23.24 6.47
N GLN A 228 -15.31 22.78 6.71
CA GLN A 228 -16.37 23.64 7.26
C GLN A 228 -16.15 24.06 8.71
N ILE A 229 -15.40 23.28 9.48
CA ILE A 229 -15.12 23.54 10.90
C ILE A 229 -13.61 23.63 11.19
N ASN A 230 -12.79 23.69 10.14
CA ASN A 230 -11.33 23.71 10.20
C ASN A 230 -10.72 22.62 11.11
N GLN A 231 -11.30 21.41 11.07
CA GLN A 231 -10.79 20.26 11.81
C GLN A 231 -9.98 19.33 10.91
N THR A 232 -8.92 18.76 11.46
CA THR A 232 -8.08 17.76 10.77
C THR A 232 -7.68 16.67 11.76
N ARG A 233 -7.70 15.42 11.30
CA ARG A 233 -7.22 14.25 12.04
C ARG A 233 -6.36 13.40 11.12
N GLU A 234 -5.25 12.90 11.65
CA GLU A 234 -4.28 12.11 10.91
C GLU A 234 -3.91 10.87 11.71
N THR A 235 -3.77 9.75 11.00
CA THR A 235 -3.18 8.50 11.52
C THR A 235 -2.13 8.04 10.52
N GLN A 236 -1.11 7.38 11.03
CA GLN A 236 -0.01 6.91 10.21
C GLN A 236 0.27 5.43 10.41
N ILE A 237 0.76 4.81 9.34
CA ILE A 237 1.27 3.46 9.35
C ILE A 237 2.68 3.40 8.75
N HIS A 238 3.54 2.59 9.35
CA HIS A 238 4.78 2.13 8.74
C HIS A 238 4.58 0.71 8.21
N VAL A 239 4.89 0.49 6.94
CA VAL A 239 4.68 -0.78 6.23
C VAL A 239 6.04 -1.47 6.07
N PRO A 240 6.32 -2.58 6.78
CA PRO A 240 7.59 -3.28 6.67
C PRO A 240 7.92 -3.74 5.23
N ASP A 241 9.21 -3.72 4.88
CA ASP A 241 9.71 -4.06 3.53
C ASP A 241 9.33 -5.47 3.07
N ASP A 242 9.25 -6.42 3.99
CA ASP A 242 8.94 -7.83 3.74
C ASP A 242 7.49 -8.07 3.27
N MET A 243 6.60 -7.12 3.51
CA MET A 243 5.22 -7.17 3.02
C MET A 243 5.09 -6.83 1.52
N PHE A 244 6.12 -6.21 0.93
CA PHE A 244 6.14 -5.94 -0.50
C PHE A 244 6.64 -7.17 -1.27
N PRO A 245 5.94 -7.60 -2.34
CA PRO A 245 6.34 -8.77 -3.11
C PRO A 245 7.74 -8.57 -3.71
N SER A 246 8.70 -9.32 -3.19
CA SER A 246 10.09 -9.30 -3.66
C SER A 246 10.17 -9.88 -5.07
N VAL A 247 11.00 -9.31 -5.94
CA VAL A 247 11.27 -9.84 -7.31
C VAL A 247 12.50 -10.75 -7.37
N TRP A 248 13.23 -10.90 -6.26
CA TRP A 248 14.53 -11.59 -6.22
C TRP A 248 14.45 -13.09 -6.52
N TRP A 249 13.36 -13.75 -6.12
CA TRP A 249 13.10 -15.14 -6.46
C TRP A 249 12.93 -15.36 -7.98
N ILE A 250 12.44 -14.36 -8.72
CA ILE A 250 12.33 -14.42 -10.19
C ILE A 250 13.73 -14.43 -10.82
N VAL A 251 14.65 -13.60 -10.31
CA VAL A 251 16.06 -13.59 -10.74
C VAL A 251 16.72 -14.95 -10.47
N GLY A 252 16.40 -15.55 -9.32
CA GLY A 252 16.86 -16.88 -8.94
C GLY A 252 16.38 -18.02 -9.85
N ILE A 253 15.27 -17.86 -10.58
CA ILE A 253 14.73 -18.88 -11.51
C ILE A 253 15.18 -18.63 -12.96
N ILE A 254 15.22 -17.37 -13.40
CA ILE A 254 15.55 -17.03 -14.80
C ILE A 254 17.01 -17.34 -15.12
N ILE A 255 17.95 -17.00 -14.23
CA ILE A 255 19.39 -17.23 -14.45
C ILE A 255 19.70 -18.73 -14.68
N PRO A 256 19.28 -19.67 -13.81
CA PRO A 256 19.54 -21.09 -14.05
C PRO A 256 18.77 -21.64 -15.26
N ALA A 257 17.56 -21.14 -15.55
CA ALA A 257 16.82 -21.55 -16.74
C ALA A 257 17.56 -21.15 -18.04
N VAL A 258 18.06 -19.91 -18.12
CA VAL A 258 18.86 -19.43 -19.25
C VAL A 258 20.17 -20.20 -19.36
N ALA A 259 20.85 -20.46 -18.23
CA ALA A 259 22.07 -21.27 -18.22
C ALA A 259 21.81 -22.72 -18.67
N ALA A 260 20.69 -23.32 -18.28
CA ALA A 260 20.29 -24.65 -18.72
C ALA A 260 19.99 -24.68 -20.22
N ILE A 261 19.30 -23.68 -20.75
CA ILE A 261 19.04 -23.55 -22.20
C ILE A 261 20.37 -23.40 -22.95
N ALA A 262 21.27 -22.53 -22.49
CA ALA A 262 22.60 -22.37 -23.08
C ALA A 262 23.40 -23.69 -23.05
N ALA A 263 23.37 -24.43 -21.94
CA ALA A 263 24.01 -25.73 -21.83
C ALA A 263 23.40 -26.75 -22.81
N VAL A 264 22.08 -26.77 -23.00
CA VAL A 264 21.41 -27.62 -24.00
C VAL A 264 21.85 -27.25 -25.41
N VAL A 265 21.94 -25.96 -25.75
CA VAL A 265 22.41 -25.48 -27.05
C VAL A 265 23.87 -25.88 -27.29
N VAL A 266 24.73 -25.70 -26.29
CA VAL A 266 26.14 -26.11 -26.34
C VAL A 266 26.26 -27.63 -26.51
N LEU A 267 25.50 -28.41 -25.74
CA LEU A 267 25.46 -29.87 -25.88
C LEU A 267 24.94 -30.30 -27.25
N PHE A 268 23.94 -29.62 -27.80
CA PHE A 268 23.44 -29.86 -29.14
C PHE A 268 24.50 -29.54 -30.20
N TYR A 269 25.20 -28.41 -30.07
CA TYR A 269 26.31 -28.03 -30.95
C TYR A 269 27.46 -29.05 -30.90
N PHE A 270 27.89 -29.46 -29.70
CA PHE A 270 28.91 -30.48 -29.52
C PHE A 270 28.47 -31.84 -30.09
N ARG A 271 27.22 -32.26 -29.86
CA ARG A 271 26.66 -33.48 -30.46
C ARG A 271 26.63 -33.41 -31.98
N ARG A 272 26.25 -32.27 -32.57
CA ARG A 272 26.24 -32.06 -34.02
C ARG A 272 27.67 -32.11 -34.59
N LYS A 273 28.63 -31.46 -33.92
CA LYS A 273 30.06 -31.49 -34.29
C LYS A 273 30.65 -32.89 -34.23
N GLN A 274 30.34 -33.68 -33.19
CA GLN A 274 30.77 -35.07 -33.06
C GLN A 274 30.15 -35.98 -34.12
N ARG A 275 28.83 -35.87 -34.38
CA ARG A 275 28.18 -36.61 -35.47
C ARG A 275 28.78 -36.27 -36.84
N HIS A 276 29.14 -35.01 -37.08
CA HIS A 276 29.76 -34.60 -38.34
C HIS A 276 31.16 -35.19 -38.52
N LYS A 277 31.98 -35.23 -37.45
CA LYS A 277 33.28 -35.91 -37.46
C LYS A 277 33.13 -37.41 -37.73
N LEU A 278 32.21 -38.08 -37.03
CA LEU A 278 31.97 -39.52 -37.21
C LEU A 278 31.46 -39.85 -38.62
N LYS A 279 30.52 -39.05 -39.16
CA LYS A 279 30.05 -39.21 -40.55
C LYS A 279 31.18 -39.04 -41.57
N LYS A 280 32.10 -38.09 -41.34
CA LYS A 280 33.26 -37.86 -42.22
C LYS A 280 34.21 -39.06 -42.21
N GLU A 281 34.50 -39.61 -41.03
CA GLU A 281 35.39 -40.77 -40.89
C GLU A 281 34.75 -42.05 -41.47
N VAL A 282 33.46 -42.28 -41.20
CA VAL A 282 32.72 -43.41 -41.77
C VAL A 282 32.63 -43.32 -43.29
N LYS A 283 32.35 -42.13 -43.86
CA LYS A 283 32.32 -41.94 -45.31
C LYS A 283 33.68 -42.19 -45.93
N LYS A 284 34.76 -41.70 -45.32
CA LYS A 284 36.13 -41.94 -45.78
C LYS A 284 36.50 -43.41 -45.76
N ASN A 285 36.13 -44.14 -44.71
CA ASN A 285 36.37 -45.58 -44.60
C ASN A 285 35.52 -46.38 -45.58
N LEU A 286 34.26 -45.98 -45.79
CA LEU A 286 33.37 -46.59 -46.77
C LEU A 286 33.90 -46.40 -48.19
N ASP A 287 34.33 -45.18 -48.56
CA ASP A 287 34.93 -44.90 -49.87
C ASP A 287 36.23 -45.71 -50.07
N LEU A 288 37.04 -45.84 -49.03
CA LEU A 288 38.28 -46.64 -49.10
C LEU A 288 37.98 -48.12 -49.28
N GLN A 289 37.01 -48.65 -48.55
CA GLN A 289 36.58 -50.05 -48.65
C GLN A 289 35.93 -50.34 -50.01
N THR A 290 35.15 -49.40 -50.55
CA THR A 290 34.56 -49.49 -51.89
C THR A 290 35.63 -49.50 -52.98
N LYS A 291 36.69 -48.69 -52.83
CA LYS A 291 37.84 -48.69 -53.75
C LYS A 291 38.61 -50.01 -53.72
N LEU A 292 38.88 -50.55 -52.54
CA LEU A 292 39.54 -51.86 -52.37
C LEU A 292 38.72 -53.01 -52.97
N ASP A 293 37.40 -53.04 -52.71
CA ASP A 293 36.51 -54.08 -53.26
C ASP A 293 36.41 -54.00 -54.79
N THR A 294 36.38 -52.78 -55.35
CA THR A 294 36.37 -52.58 -56.81
C THR A 294 37.68 -53.05 -57.46
N GLU A 295 38.83 -52.76 -56.85
CA GLU A 295 40.14 -53.20 -57.35
C GLU A 295 40.29 -54.72 -57.30
N GLU A 296 39.79 -55.36 -56.23
CA GLU A 296 39.80 -56.82 -56.09
C GLU A 296 38.88 -57.51 -57.11
N ARG A 297 37.69 -56.95 -57.38
CA ARG A 297 36.79 -57.42 -58.43
C ARG A 297 37.40 -57.34 -59.83
N ILE A 298 38.06 -56.22 -60.17
CA ILE A 298 38.74 -56.07 -61.46
C ILE A 298 39.86 -57.12 -61.60
N ARG A 299 40.66 -57.32 -60.54
CA ARG A 299 41.73 -58.33 -60.54
C ARG A 299 41.18 -59.74 -60.78
N GLN A 300 40.10 -60.12 -60.09
CA GLN A 300 39.48 -61.44 -60.27
C GLN A 300 38.97 -61.64 -61.70
N HIS A 301 38.32 -60.62 -62.28
CA HIS A 301 37.76 -60.71 -63.62
C HIS A 301 38.86 -60.78 -64.71
N VAL A 302 39.93 -60.01 -64.55
CA VAL A 302 41.12 -60.08 -65.43
C VAL A 302 41.75 -61.46 -65.36
N GLU A 303 41.92 -62.01 -64.16
CA GLU A 303 42.49 -63.34 -63.97
C GLU A 303 41.65 -64.44 -64.64
N GLU A 304 40.32 -64.38 -64.51
CA GLU A 304 39.40 -65.32 -65.18
C GLU A 304 39.56 -65.30 -66.71
N LYS A 305 39.61 -64.10 -67.32
CA LYS A 305 39.77 -63.95 -68.77
C LYS A 305 41.14 -64.45 -69.25
N VAL A 306 42.21 -64.19 -68.51
CA VAL A 306 43.56 -64.69 -68.84
C VAL A 306 43.63 -66.22 -68.71
N VAL A 307 43.02 -66.80 -67.68
CA VAL A 307 42.91 -68.26 -67.52
C VAL A 307 42.18 -68.88 -68.71
N GLY A 308 41.03 -68.31 -69.12
CA GLY A 308 40.29 -68.76 -70.30
C GLY A 308 41.12 -68.71 -71.58
N PHE A 309 41.91 -67.65 -71.77
CA PHE A 309 42.79 -67.50 -72.93
C PHE A 309 43.91 -68.55 -72.97
N LEU A 310 44.56 -68.82 -71.84
CA LEU A 310 45.61 -69.84 -71.74
C LEU A 310 45.02 -71.25 -71.91
N ASP A 311 43.82 -71.49 -71.41
CA ASP A 311 43.12 -72.76 -71.56
C ASP A 311 42.74 -73.09 -73.00
N ALA A 312 42.42 -72.08 -73.81
CA ALA A 312 42.22 -72.27 -75.26
C ALA A 312 43.52 -72.65 -75.99
N ARG A 313 44.69 -72.51 -75.35
CA ARG A 313 46.02 -72.73 -75.95
C ARG A 313 46.80 -73.86 -75.29
N ARG A 314 46.12 -74.80 -74.64
CA ARG A 314 46.72 -76.00 -74.05
C ARG A 314 47.74 -76.74 -74.92
N PRO A 315 47.55 -76.92 -76.24
CA PRO A 315 48.55 -77.62 -77.06
C PRO A 315 49.94 -76.96 -76.98
N LYS A 316 49.99 -75.62 -76.99
CA LYS A 316 51.24 -74.87 -76.86
C LYS A 316 51.86 -75.02 -75.47
N LEU A 317 51.04 -75.14 -74.43
CA LEU A 317 51.50 -75.37 -73.06
C LEU A 317 52.05 -76.78 -72.87
N VAL A 318 51.43 -77.79 -73.49
CA VAL A 318 51.90 -79.18 -73.45
C VAL A 318 53.31 -79.32 -74.05
N ASP A 319 53.58 -78.60 -75.13
CA ASP A 319 54.85 -78.71 -75.86
C ASP A 319 55.98 -77.86 -75.25
N ASN A 320 55.65 -76.70 -74.66
CA ASN A 320 56.65 -75.71 -74.25
C ASN A 320 56.87 -75.60 -72.74
N VAL A 321 56.02 -76.21 -71.89
CA VAL A 321 56.23 -76.14 -70.43
C VAL A 321 57.38 -77.05 -70.01
N THR A 322 58.37 -76.46 -69.34
CA THR A 322 59.59 -77.15 -68.90
C THR A 322 59.52 -77.57 -67.43
N LYS A 323 58.80 -76.82 -66.60
CA LYS A 323 58.66 -77.01 -65.15
C LYS A 323 57.34 -77.70 -64.78
N VAL A 324 57.10 -78.88 -65.32
CA VAL A 324 55.82 -79.61 -65.10
C VAL A 324 55.66 -80.08 -63.65
N MET A 325 56.74 -80.55 -63.00
CA MET A 325 56.66 -81.05 -61.62
C MET A 325 56.35 -79.96 -60.58
N PRO A 326 56.94 -78.74 -60.65
CA PRO A 326 56.50 -77.62 -59.81
C PRO A 326 55.01 -77.27 -59.94
N LEU A 327 54.43 -77.39 -61.15
CA LEU A 327 53.00 -77.20 -61.35
C LEU A 327 52.17 -78.30 -60.69
N ALA A 328 52.61 -79.57 -60.82
CA ALA A 328 51.97 -80.69 -60.15
C ALA A 328 52.08 -80.60 -58.62
N ASP A 329 53.21 -80.11 -58.09
CA ASP A 329 53.45 -79.89 -56.66
C ASP A 329 52.53 -78.83 -56.08
N ALA A 330 52.33 -77.73 -56.82
CA ALA A 330 51.40 -76.67 -56.43
C ALA A 330 49.94 -77.17 -56.36
N LEU A 331 49.60 -78.18 -57.16
CA LEU A 331 48.27 -78.80 -57.22
C LEU A 331 48.09 -79.99 -56.29
N ARG A 332 49.18 -80.55 -55.74
CA ARG A 332 49.19 -81.69 -54.83
C ARG A 332 48.17 -81.65 -53.70
N PRO A 333 47.86 -80.51 -53.04
CA PRO A 333 46.82 -80.48 -52.00
C PRO A 333 45.38 -80.48 -52.53
N MET A 334 45.18 -80.28 -53.85
CA MET A 334 43.86 -80.16 -54.48
C MET A 334 43.49 -81.33 -55.41
N ILE A 335 44.45 -82.21 -55.73
CA ILE A 335 44.26 -83.36 -56.62
C ILE A 335 44.36 -84.67 -55.83
N GLN A 336 43.82 -85.77 -56.37
CA GLN A 336 43.90 -87.05 -55.67
C GLN A 336 45.34 -87.58 -55.70
N GLN A 337 45.70 -88.33 -54.65
CA GLN A 337 47.02 -88.93 -54.54
C GLN A 337 47.35 -89.86 -55.72
N GLN A 338 46.32 -90.50 -56.30
CA GLN A 338 46.45 -91.31 -57.49
C GLN A 338 46.86 -90.49 -58.72
N ASP A 339 46.18 -89.36 -58.97
CA ASP A 339 46.48 -88.47 -60.09
C ASP A 339 47.92 -87.93 -60.03
N TYR A 340 48.38 -87.52 -58.84
CA TYR A 340 49.77 -87.06 -58.64
C TYR A 340 50.79 -88.18 -58.89
N SER A 341 50.48 -89.41 -58.48
CA SER A 341 51.32 -90.58 -58.76
C SER A 341 51.40 -90.87 -60.25
N ASP A 342 50.29 -90.74 -60.97
CA ASP A 342 50.21 -90.97 -62.43
C ASP A 342 51.01 -89.91 -63.20
N ILE A 343 50.99 -88.65 -62.74
CA ILE A 343 51.87 -87.59 -63.28
C ILE A 343 53.35 -87.92 -63.03
N CYS A 344 53.70 -88.42 -61.84
CA CYS A 344 55.09 -88.80 -61.52
C CYS A 344 55.59 -89.97 -62.38
N ALA A 345 54.70 -90.89 -62.75
CA ALA A 345 55.01 -92.10 -63.51
C ALA A 345 55.24 -91.86 -65.02
N ALA A 346 54.77 -90.73 -65.57
CA ALA A 346 54.96 -90.40 -66.98
C ALA A 346 56.42 -90.08 -67.33
N GLY A 347 56.89 -90.56 -68.49
CA GLY A 347 58.32 -90.60 -68.82
C GLY A 347 58.95 -89.29 -69.35
N THR A 348 58.17 -88.39 -69.95
CA THR A 348 58.65 -87.11 -70.52
C THR A 348 57.84 -85.93 -69.99
N ASN A 349 58.37 -84.71 -70.03
CA ASN A 349 57.63 -83.52 -69.59
C ASN A 349 56.32 -83.33 -70.38
N VAL A 350 56.33 -83.60 -71.69
CA VAL A 350 55.12 -83.57 -72.53
C VAL A 350 54.06 -84.56 -72.04
N GLU A 351 54.46 -85.79 -71.72
CA GLU A 351 53.53 -86.82 -71.24
C GLU A 351 53.03 -86.51 -69.82
N LYS A 352 53.92 -86.02 -68.94
CA LYS A 352 53.57 -85.52 -67.60
C LYS A 352 52.56 -84.37 -67.68
N MET A 353 52.74 -83.47 -68.64
CA MET A 353 51.87 -82.31 -68.84
C MET A 353 50.49 -82.72 -69.37
N ARG A 354 50.42 -83.73 -70.25
CA ARG A 354 49.14 -84.30 -70.69
C ARG A 354 48.37 -84.93 -69.54
N VAL A 355 49.03 -85.77 -68.75
CA VAL A 355 48.39 -86.39 -67.55
C VAL A 355 47.96 -85.29 -66.58
N LEU A 356 48.80 -84.28 -66.35
CA LEU A 356 48.46 -83.14 -65.50
C LEU A 356 47.21 -82.37 -66.00
N PHE A 357 47.06 -82.17 -67.32
CA PHE A 357 45.86 -81.55 -67.86
C PHE A 357 44.60 -82.39 -67.66
N THR A 358 44.68 -83.72 -67.74
CA THR A 358 43.53 -84.59 -67.43
C THR A 358 43.06 -84.43 -65.98
N THR A 359 44.01 -84.25 -65.05
CA THR A 359 43.71 -83.94 -63.65
C THR A 359 43.12 -82.54 -63.48
N VAL A 360 43.60 -81.56 -64.25
CA VAL A 360 43.07 -80.20 -64.24
C VAL A 360 41.62 -80.14 -64.72
N ASP A 361 41.27 -80.92 -65.74
CA ASP A 361 39.89 -81.00 -66.26
C ASP A 361 38.93 -81.70 -65.29
N SER A 362 39.36 -82.80 -64.66
CA SER A 362 38.53 -83.53 -63.71
C SER A 362 38.42 -82.84 -62.34
N GLY A 363 39.37 -81.97 -61.99
CA GLY A 363 39.46 -81.24 -60.73
C GLY A 363 38.57 -80.00 -60.60
N GLY A 364 37.84 -79.63 -61.66
CA GLY A 364 36.94 -78.47 -61.66
C GLY A 364 37.66 -77.10 -61.63
N GLU A 365 36.89 -76.01 -61.57
CA GLU A 365 37.41 -74.64 -61.69
C GLU A 365 38.48 -74.27 -60.67
N LYS A 366 38.40 -74.83 -59.45
CA LYS A 366 39.35 -74.52 -58.38
C LYS A 366 40.75 -75.08 -58.69
N VAL A 367 40.83 -76.33 -59.17
CA VAL A 367 42.08 -76.96 -59.60
C VAL A 367 42.60 -76.28 -60.87
N LYS A 368 41.69 -75.92 -61.80
CA LYS A 368 42.02 -75.17 -63.02
C LYS A 368 42.62 -73.79 -62.73
N SER A 369 41.98 -72.99 -61.87
CA SER A 369 42.50 -71.68 -61.47
C SER A 369 43.86 -71.80 -60.78
N ALA A 370 44.02 -72.77 -59.87
CA ALA A 370 45.29 -73.02 -59.19
C ALA A 370 46.41 -73.45 -60.15
N PHE A 371 46.07 -74.25 -61.16
CA PHE A 371 47.01 -74.66 -62.20
C PHE A 371 47.53 -73.45 -62.98
N TYR A 372 46.63 -72.63 -63.55
CA TYR A 372 47.02 -71.48 -64.35
C TYR A 372 47.70 -70.39 -63.52
N LYS A 373 47.30 -70.19 -62.26
CA LYS A 373 48.03 -69.36 -61.28
C LYS A 373 49.47 -69.81 -61.10
N SER A 374 49.65 -71.12 -60.94
CA SER A 374 50.97 -71.71 -60.78
C SER A 374 51.78 -71.61 -62.07
N LEU A 375 51.13 -71.75 -63.24
CA LEU A 375 51.77 -71.57 -64.54
C LEU A 375 52.26 -70.13 -64.74
N MET A 376 51.43 -69.13 -64.43
CA MET A 376 51.82 -67.71 -64.47
C MET A 376 52.97 -67.39 -63.52
N LYS A 377 53.12 -68.14 -62.43
CA LYS A 377 54.17 -67.95 -61.43
C LYS A 377 55.48 -68.66 -61.79
N GLU A 378 55.39 -69.91 -62.23
CA GLU A 378 56.56 -70.77 -62.46
C GLU A 378 57.19 -70.55 -63.84
N GLU A 379 56.37 -70.17 -64.83
CA GLU A 379 56.80 -69.86 -66.20
C GLU A 379 56.16 -68.55 -66.74
N PRO A 380 56.45 -67.39 -66.11
CA PRO A 380 55.88 -66.10 -66.52
C PRO A 380 56.27 -65.69 -67.94
N ASP A 381 57.50 -66.01 -68.37
CA ASP A 381 57.99 -65.64 -69.71
C ASP A 381 57.25 -66.42 -70.81
N LEU A 382 56.97 -67.71 -70.60
CA LEU A 382 56.18 -68.51 -71.54
C LEU A 382 54.74 -67.98 -71.65
N VAL A 383 54.13 -67.65 -70.51
CA VAL A 383 52.78 -67.06 -70.50
C VAL A 383 52.78 -65.72 -71.24
N LEU A 384 53.78 -64.87 -71.01
CA LEU A 384 53.89 -63.57 -71.65
C LEU A 384 54.11 -63.70 -73.16
N ASP A 385 54.90 -64.67 -73.59
CA ASP A 385 55.13 -64.95 -75.02
C ASP A 385 53.84 -65.44 -75.69
N ILE A 386 53.07 -66.32 -75.04
CA ILE A 386 51.76 -66.76 -75.53
C ILE A 386 50.79 -65.56 -75.63
N LEU A 387 50.77 -64.67 -74.63
CA LEU A 387 49.91 -63.47 -74.67
C LEU A 387 50.31 -62.50 -75.79
N LYS A 388 51.60 -62.37 -76.10
CA LYS A 388 52.12 -61.46 -77.14
C LYS A 388 51.84 -61.90 -78.58
N GLU A 389 51.49 -63.16 -78.80
CA GLU A 389 51.22 -63.67 -80.16
C GLU A 389 49.97 -63.04 -80.81
N GLU A 390 48.99 -62.54 -80.03
CA GLU A 390 47.79 -61.86 -80.55
C GLU A 390 47.43 -60.63 -79.70
N PRO A 391 48.16 -59.51 -79.83
CA PRO A 391 47.98 -58.33 -78.97
C PRO A 391 46.58 -57.73 -79.08
N ASP A 392 45.98 -57.73 -80.27
CA ASP A 392 44.64 -57.14 -80.49
C ASP A 392 43.53 -57.92 -79.77
N ARG A 393 43.68 -59.25 -79.62
CA ARG A 393 42.73 -60.09 -78.89
C ARG A 393 42.89 -59.95 -77.38
N VAL A 394 44.13 -59.84 -76.89
CA VAL A 394 44.41 -59.58 -75.47
C VAL A 394 43.94 -58.18 -75.08
N ILE A 395 44.10 -57.18 -75.94
CA ILE A 395 43.59 -55.82 -75.74
C ILE A 395 42.06 -55.82 -75.72
N ASN A 396 41.37 -56.53 -76.62
CA ASN A 396 39.91 -56.64 -76.56
C ASN A 396 39.41 -57.44 -75.34
N LEU A 397 40.19 -58.44 -74.87
CA LEU A 397 39.90 -59.19 -73.63
C LEU A 397 40.03 -58.32 -72.38
N LEU A 398 41.00 -57.40 -72.34
CA LEU A 398 41.28 -56.55 -71.19
C LEU A 398 40.65 -55.14 -71.29
N GLY A 399 40.23 -54.74 -72.48
CA GLY A 399 39.88 -53.36 -72.82
C GLY A 399 38.40 -52.98 -72.69
N GLU A 400 37.49 -53.93 -72.46
CA GLU A 400 36.06 -53.62 -72.40
C GLU A 400 35.56 -53.12 -71.02
N GLU A 401 36.42 -52.95 -70.00
CA GLU A 401 35.98 -52.59 -68.64
C GLU A 401 36.85 -51.56 -67.89
N LEU A 402 37.65 -50.75 -68.60
CA LEU A 402 38.34 -49.60 -68.00
C LEU A 402 37.46 -48.33 -67.88
N ASP A 403 36.19 -48.39 -68.31
CA ASP A 403 35.21 -47.29 -68.19
C ASP A 403 34.35 -47.33 -66.91
N ILE A 404 34.76 -48.11 -65.90
CA ILE A 404 34.10 -48.14 -64.58
C ILE A 404 34.68 -47.04 -63.67
N TYR A 405 34.52 -45.78 -64.07
CA TYR A 405 34.62 -44.65 -63.15
C TYR A 405 33.38 -43.77 -63.30
N PRO A 406 32.51 -43.65 -62.26
CA PRO A 406 31.46 -42.66 -62.29
C PRO A 406 32.08 -41.26 -62.22
N LYS A 407 31.79 -40.41 -63.22
CA LYS A 407 32.02 -38.96 -63.13
C LYS A 407 31.23 -38.44 -61.93
N THR A 408 31.93 -37.99 -60.90
CA THR A 408 31.32 -37.27 -59.78
C THR A 408 31.20 -35.80 -60.16
N ASP A 409 29.96 -35.32 -60.26
CA ASP A 409 29.63 -33.91 -60.41
C ASP A 409 30.10 -33.13 -59.16
N VAL A 410 30.89 -32.09 -59.40
CA VAL A 410 31.29 -31.08 -58.40
C VAL A 410 30.17 -30.06 -58.32
N VAL A 411 29.65 -29.84 -57.10
CA VAL A 411 28.75 -28.72 -56.77
C VAL A 411 29.63 -27.59 -56.24
N ASP A 412 29.57 -26.44 -56.91
CA ASP A 412 30.22 -25.19 -56.52
C ASP A 412 29.53 -24.56 -55.28
N ASP A 413 30.33 -24.08 -54.32
CA ASP A 413 29.92 -23.11 -53.30
C ASP A 413 31.02 -22.03 -53.25
N ASP A 414 30.69 -20.80 -53.66
CA ASP A 414 31.51 -19.59 -53.54
C ASP A 414 31.57 -19.06 -52.08
N PRO A 415 32.68 -18.42 -51.64
CA PRO A 415 32.71 -17.56 -50.46
C PRO A 415 32.96 -16.07 -50.80
N PRO A 416 32.57 -15.10 -49.93
CA PRO A 416 32.93 -13.69 -50.11
C PRO A 416 34.27 -13.35 -49.45
N ASP A 417 34.99 -12.43 -50.09
CA ASP A 417 36.33 -11.94 -49.78
C ASP A 417 36.30 -10.71 -48.82
N GLU A 418 37.31 -10.63 -47.95
CA GLU A 418 37.61 -9.49 -47.06
C GLU A 418 38.81 -8.72 -47.63
N SER A 419 38.64 -7.44 -47.96
CA SER A 419 39.74 -6.58 -48.44
C SER A 419 40.41 -5.85 -47.27
N GLY A 420 41.68 -6.17 -47.02
CA GLY A 420 42.59 -5.46 -46.13
C GLY A 420 43.19 -4.19 -46.74
N SER A 421 43.49 -3.24 -45.86
CA SER A 421 43.96 -1.88 -46.16
C SER A 421 45.44 -1.67 -45.83
N ASN A 422 46.02 -0.70 -46.53
CA ASN A 422 47.24 0.09 -46.29
C ASN A 422 48.59 -0.39 -46.85
N ARG A 423 49.11 0.46 -47.75
CA ARG A 423 50.48 0.57 -48.27
C ARG A 423 50.94 2.01 -48.06
N VAL A 424 52.14 2.21 -47.51
CA VAL A 424 52.82 3.52 -47.42
C VAL A 424 54.13 3.47 -48.21
N GLU A 425 54.44 4.59 -48.88
CA GLU A 425 55.53 4.84 -49.80
C GLU A 425 56.91 5.07 -49.13
N MET A 426 57.97 4.91 -49.92
CA MET A 426 59.27 5.58 -49.72
C MET A 426 59.69 6.26 -51.02
N ILE A 427 60.17 7.51 -50.94
CA ILE A 427 60.81 8.25 -52.03
C ILE A 427 62.22 8.69 -51.58
N GLU A 428 63.15 8.58 -52.53
CA GLU A 428 64.60 8.76 -52.48
C GLU A 428 65.01 10.20 -52.90
N MET A 429 66.16 10.71 -52.42
CA MET A 429 66.86 11.87 -53.02
C MET A 429 68.38 11.66 -53.02
N GLN A 430 69.03 12.04 -54.14
CA GLN A 430 70.49 12.12 -54.36
C GLN A 430 70.96 13.59 -54.42
N PRO A 431 72.25 13.90 -54.15
CA PRO A 431 72.82 15.24 -54.35
C PRO A 431 73.91 15.29 -55.45
N LEU A 432 74.14 16.48 -56.02
CA LEU A 432 75.31 16.83 -56.83
C LEU A 432 75.99 18.09 -56.27
N LEU A 433 77.32 18.02 -56.13
CA LEU A 433 78.23 19.09 -55.71
C LEU A 433 78.95 19.72 -56.91
N GLY A 434 79.25 21.03 -56.80
CA GLY A 434 80.24 21.75 -57.62
C GLY A 434 80.91 22.87 -56.79
N PRO A 435 82.19 23.24 -57.04
CA PRO A 435 83.03 23.91 -56.03
C PRO A 435 83.45 25.36 -56.33
N GLY A 436 83.82 26.09 -55.28
CA GLY A 436 85.07 26.87 -55.28
C GLY A 436 85.02 28.42 -55.18
N SER A 437 85.40 28.91 -53.99
CA SER A 437 86.25 30.08 -53.70
C SER A 437 85.67 31.51 -53.66
N GLU A 438 86.17 32.25 -52.64
CA GLU A 438 86.12 33.71 -52.43
C GLU A 438 84.84 34.32 -51.80
N THR A 439 84.47 33.90 -50.59
CA THR A 439 83.63 34.75 -49.68
C THR A 439 83.77 34.43 -48.18
N GLU A 440 84.81 33.70 -47.77
CA GLU A 440 84.88 33.05 -46.45
C GLU A 440 85.09 33.95 -45.22
N ARG A 441 85.27 35.27 -45.39
CA ARG A 441 85.40 36.20 -44.23
C ARG A 441 84.14 37.01 -43.95
N GLY A 442 83.38 37.37 -44.98
CA GLY A 442 82.07 38.02 -44.83
C GLY A 442 80.96 37.00 -44.57
N GLY A 443 81.07 35.79 -45.15
CA GLY A 443 80.11 34.71 -44.93
C GLY A 443 80.13 34.17 -43.50
N ARG A 444 81.30 34.04 -42.87
CA ARG A 444 81.39 33.60 -41.46
C ARG A 444 80.79 34.60 -40.48
N GLN A 445 81.04 35.90 -40.64
CA GLN A 445 80.40 36.92 -39.78
C GLN A 445 78.88 37.01 -39.99
N ALA A 446 78.39 36.78 -41.21
CA ALA A 446 76.96 36.73 -41.47
C ALA A 446 76.31 35.46 -40.90
N VAL A 447 76.99 34.31 -40.98
CA VAL A 447 76.51 33.05 -40.39
C VAL A 447 76.55 33.11 -38.87
N ASP A 448 77.63 33.62 -38.25
CA ASP A 448 77.73 33.77 -36.79
C ASP A 448 76.65 34.73 -36.26
N ALA A 449 76.40 35.86 -36.96
CA ALA A 449 75.35 36.81 -36.57
C ALA A 449 73.93 36.25 -36.75
N LEU A 450 73.70 35.41 -37.76
CA LEU A 450 72.43 34.72 -37.98
C LEU A 450 72.23 33.57 -36.98
N GLU A 451 73.29 32.82 -36.65
CA GLU A 451 73.25 31.79 -35.60
C GLU A 451 72.99 32.40 -34.22
N ASP A 452 73.62 33.53 -33.90
CA ASP A 452 73.36 34.25 -32.65
C ASP A 452 71.92 34.80 -32.61
N GLN A 453 71.41 35.30 -33.74
CA GLN A 453 70.01 35.75 -33.85
C GLN A 453 69.02 34.59 -33.67
N GLU A 454 69.20 33.46 -34.35
CA GLU A 454 68.35 32.28 -34.18
C GLU A 454 68.44 31.70 -32.76
N ARG A 455 69.61 31.79 -32.12
CA ARG A 455 69.80 31.34 -30.73
C ARG A 455 69.14 32.26 -29.71
N GLU A 456 69.12 33.56 -29.96
CA GLU A 456 68.41 34.55 -29.15
C GLU A 456 66.88 34.41 -29.32
N GLU A 457 66.40 34.25 -30.56
CA GLU A 457 64.98 33.99 -30.86
C GLU A 457 64.53 32.65 -30.27
N GLY A 458 65.38 31.61 -30.35
CA GLY A 458 65.13 30.32 -29.72
C GLY A 458 65.07 30.40 -28.19
N ARG A 459 65.93 31.22 -27.56
CA ARG A 459 65.87 31.47 -26.10
C ARG A 459 64.61 32.22 -25.71
N GLN A 460 64.25 33.29 -26.42
CA GLN A 460 63.02 34.04 -26.16
C GLN A 460 61.77 33.17 -26.35
N ALA A 461 61.77 32.25 -27.31
CA ALA A 461 60.67 31.30 -27.50
C ALA A 461 60.58 30.29 -26.35
N VAL A 462 61.71 29.79 -25.84
CA VAL A 462 61.73 28.88 -24.67
C VAL A 462 61.28 29.61 -23.41
N ASP A 463 61.80 30.81 -23.14
CA ASP A 463 61.42 31.61 -21.98
C ASP A 463 59.91 31.95 -22.01
N ALA A 464 59.37 32.30 -23.18
CA ALA A 464 57.94 32.57 -23.35
C ALA A 464 57.06 31.33 -23.13
N LEU A 465 57.53 30.14 -23.54
CA LEU A 465 56.83 28.88 -23.30
C LEU A 465 56.90 28.46 -21.82
N GLU A 466 58.06 28.62 -21.17
CA GLU A 466 58.22 28.35 -19.73
C GLU A 466 57.33 29.29 -18.89
N ASP A 467 57.25 30.58 -19.26
CA ASP A 467 56.36 31.53 -18.59
C ASP A 467 54.88 31.19 -18.81
N GLN A 468 54.51 30.74 -20.02
CA GLN A 468 53.15 30.29 -20.31
C GLN A 468 52.78 29.05 -19.49
N GLU A 469 53.62 28.02 -19.46
CA GLU A 469 53.37 26.81 -18.66
C GLU A 469 53.31 27.14 -17.15
N ARG A 470 54.14 28.08 -16.68
CA ARG A 470 54.13 28.51 -15.28
C ARG A 470 52.84 29.24 -14.91
N GLU A 471 52.31 30.05 -15.81
CA GLU A 471 51.07 30.79 -15.59
C GLU A 471 49.83 29.87 -15.67
N GLU A 472 49.80 28.96 -16.65
CA GLU A 472 48.76 27.92 -16.73
C GLU A 472 48.79 27.01 -15.50
N GLY A 473 49.99 26.63 -15.03
CA GLY A 473 50.17 25.87 -13.80
C GLY A 473 49.67 26.60 -12.56
N ARG A 474 49.90 27.92 -12.45
CA ARG A 474 49.37 28.75 -11.35
C ARG A 474 47.85 28.83 -11.38
N GLN A 475 47.26 29.12 -12.53
CA GLN A 475 45.81 29.20 -12.68
C GLN A 475 45.13 27.87 -12.36
N ALA A 476 45.74 26.75 -12.72
CA ALA A 476 45.23 25.42 -12.37
C ALA A 476 45.28 25.16 -10.85
N VAL A 477 46.35 25.57 -10.17
CA VAL A 477 46.46 25.44 -8.71
C VAL A 477 45.44 26.34 -8.00
N ASP A 478 45.34 27.61 -8.40
CA ASP A 478 44.37 28.55 -7.81
C ASP A 478 42.93 28.06 -8.00
N ALA A 479 42.58 27.52 -9.18
CA ALA A 479 41.26 26.97 -9.45
C ALA A 479 40.95 25.72 -8.59
N LEU A 480 41.95 24.87 -8.34
CA LEU A 480 41.79 23.70 -7.47
C LEU A 480 41.66 24.11 -6.00
N GLU A 481 42.46 25.07 -5.52
CA GLU A 481 42.36 25.60 -4.16
C GLU A 481 41.00 26.27 -3.90
N ASP A 482 40.47 27.02 -4.86
CA ASP A 482 39.14 27.62 -4.78
C ASP A 482 38.03 26.56 -4.77
N GLN A 483 38.18 25.51 -5.59
CA GLN A 483 37.23 24.38 -5.59
C GLN A 483 37.22 23.66 -4.24
N GLU A 484 38.39 23.29 -3.70
CA GLU A 484 38.48 22.63 -2.40
C GLU A 484 37.94 23.51 -1.26
N ARG A 485 38.17 24.83 -1.34
CA ARG A 485 37.66 25.78 -0.35
C ARG A 485 36.13 25.88 -0.38
N GLU A 486 35.54 25.85 -1.56
CA GLU A 486 34.08 25.91 -1.73
C GLU A 486 33.41 24.60 -1.31
N GLU A 487 33.97 23.44 -1.70
CA GLU A 487 33.51 22.13 -1.24
C GLU A 487 33.62 22.01 0.29
N GLY A 488 34.72 22.51 0.87
CA GLY A 488 34.91 22.56 2.31
C GLY A 488 33.88 23.43 3.03
N ARG A 489 33.51 24.59 2.45
CA ARG A 489 32.45 25.45 2.99
C ARG A 489 31.09 24.77 2.94
N GLN A 490 30.72 24.20 1.81
CA GLN A 490 29.44 23.50 1.64
C GLN A 490 29.32 22.31 2.60
N ALA A 491 30.42 21.59 2.84
CA ALA A 491 30.46 20.50 3.82
C ALA A 491 30.25 21.00 5.25
N VAL A 492 30.86 22.13 5.63
CA VAL A 492 30.67 22.73 6.96
C VAL A 492 29.23 23.22 7.12
N ASP A 493 28.69 23.96 6.15
CA ASP A 493 27.33 24.47 6.19
C ASP A 493 26.31 23.32 6.29
N ALA A 494 26.50 22.23 5.52
CA ALA A 494 25.65 21.05 5.58
C ALA A 494 25.70 20.34 6.95
N LEU A 495 26.88 20.28 7.57
CA LEU A 495 27.05 19.70 8.91
C LEU A 495 26.41 20.57 9.99
N GLU A 496 26.57 21.89 9.91
CA GLU A 496 25.92 22.83 10.85
C GLU A 496 24.39 22.79 10.73
N ASP A 497 23.86 22.70 9.51
CA ASP A 497 22.42 22.54 9.28
C ASP A 497 21.90 21.20 9.81
N GLN A 498 22.66 20.11 9.63
CA GLN A 498 22.32 18.81 10.19
C GLN A 498 22.29 18.84 11.73
N GLU A 499 23.33 19.37 12.38
CA GLU A 499 23.38 19.47 13.84
C GLU A 499 22.25 20.36 14.39
N ARG A 500 21.90 21.44 13.67
CA ARG A 500 20.80 22.33 14.05
C ARG A 500 19.45 21.64 13.95
N GLU A 501 19.24 20.82 12.93
CA GLU A 501 17.99 20.09 12.73
C GLU A 501 17.85 18.94 13.74
N GLU A 502 18.92 18.19 13.99
CA GLU A 502 18.96 17.17 15.06
C GLU A 502 18.71 17.81 16.43
N GLY A 503 19.31 18.98 16.69
CA GLY A 503 19.07 19.76 17.90
C GLY A 503 17.61 20.21 18.05
N ARG A 504 16.96 20.64 16.96
CA ARG A 504 15.53 21.00 16.96
C ARG A 504 14.64 19.80 17.25
N GLN A 505 14.86 18.69 16.55
CA GLN A 505 14.09 17.46 16.76
C GLN A 505 14.22 16.94 18.19
N ALA A 506 15.41 17.04 18.79
CA ALA A 506 15.61 16.67 20.19
C ALA A 506 14.84 17.57 21.16
N VAL A 507 14.80 18.89 20.90
CA VAL A 507 14.00 19.83 21.71
C VAL A 507 12.51 19.58 21.55
N ASP A 508 12.02 19.39 20.33
CA ASP A 508 10.61 19.12 20.06
C ASP A 508 10.16 17.80 20.73
N ALA A 509 10.98 16.75 20.64
CA ALA A 509 10.70 15.48 21.32
C ALA A 509 10.65 15.61 22.85
N LEU A 510 11.54 16.43 23.44
CA LEU A 510 11.52 16.70 24.88
C LEU A 510 10.31 17.55 25.29
N GLU A 511 9.92 18.54 24.48
CA GLU A 511 8.70 19.32 24.72
C GLU A 511 7.45 18.45 24.66
N ASP A 512 7.36 17.55 23.69
CA ASP A 512 6.23 16.64 23.55
C ASP A 512 6.17 15.63 24.70
N GLN A 513 7.31 15.07 25.13
CA GLN A 513 7.37 14.23 26.32
C GLN A 513 6.89 15.00 27.55
N LYS A 514 7.35 16.24 27.73
CA LYS A 514 6.95 17.08 28.86
C LYS A 514 5.44 17.42 28.82
N ARG A 515 4.90 17.73 27.64
CA ARG A 515 3.45 17.98 27.47
C ARG A 515 2.63 16.74 27.80
N GLU A 516 3.10 15.55 27.45
CA GLU A 516 2.44 14.29 27.76
C GLU A 516 2.47 13.99 29.27
N GLU A 517 3.61 14.19 29.94
CA GLU A 517 3.71 14.07 31.39
C GLU A 517 2.80 15.07 32.13
N GLU A 518 2.75 16.33 31.65
CA GLU A 518 1.84 17.34 32.19
C GLU A 518 0.37 16.96 31.99
N ARG A 519 0.00 16.43 30.82
CA ARG A 519 -1.37 15.94 30.56
C ARG A 519 -1.76 14.80 31.48
N GLN A 520 -0.90 13.79 31.61
CA GLN A 520 -1.17 12.65 32.49
C GLN A 520 -1.31 13.07 33.96
N ALA A 521 -0.53 14.06 34.40
CA ALA A 521 -0.66 14.61 35.74
C ALA A 521 -1.98 15.38 35.95
N VAL A 522 -2.41 16.16 34.95
CA VAL A 522 -3.69 16.87 35.00
C VAL A 522 -4.86 15.88 35.00
N ASP A 523 -4.86 14.90 34.11
CA ASP A 523 -5.93 13.88 34.03
C ASP A 523 -6.06 13.12 35.37
N ALA A 524 -4.93 12.74 35.99
CA ALA A 524 -4.93 12.06 37.29
C ALA A 524 -5.50 12.93 38.43
N LEU A 525 -5.25 14.24 38.41
CA LEU A 525 -5.78 15.19 39.39
C LEU A 525 -7.28 15.43 39.17
N GLU A 526 -7.72 15.56 37.92
CA GLU A 526 -9.15 15.72 37.58
C GLU A 526 -9.95 14.48 37.98
N ASP A 527 -9.41 13.27 37.76
CA ASP A 527 -10.04 12.03 38.21
C ASP A 527 -10.13 11.95 39.73
N GLN A 528 -9.09 12.38 40.45
CA GLN A 528 -9.11 12.45 41.91
C GLN A 528 -10.18 13.43 42.43
N GLU A 529 -10.23 14.65 41.89
CA GLU A 529 -11.23 15.65 42.28
C GLU A 529 -12.66 15.18 41.94
N ARG A 530 -12.84 14.48 40.82
CA ARG A 530 -14.12 13.91 40.43
C ARG A 530 -14.59 12.81 41.38
N GLU A 531 -13.67 11.94 41.83
CA GLU A 531 -13.97 10.88 42.79
C GLU A 531 -14.31 11.46 44.16
N GLU A 532 -13.52 12.42 44.65
CA GLU A 532 -13.79 13.13 45.91
C GLU A 532 -15.12 13.89 45.84
N GLY A 533 -15.39 14.56 44.72
CA GLY A 533 -16.65 15.24 44.46
C GLY A 533 -17.86 14.29 44.47
N ARG A 534 -17.73 13.10 43.87
CA ARG A 534 -18.78 12.07 43.91
C ARG A 534 -19.04 11.60 45.34
N GLN A 535 -18.00 11.27 46.09
CA GLN A 535 -18.13 10.82 47.48
C GLN A 535 -18.79 11.89 48.36
N ALA A 536 -18.47 13.17 48.14
CA ALA A 536 -19.10 14.27 48.86
C ALA A 536 -20.59 14.41 48.52
N VAL A 537 -20.97 14.27 47.24
CA VAL A 537 -22.37 14.32 46.82
C VAL A 537 -23.16 13.14 47.39
N ASP A 538 -22.64 11.92 47.28
CA ASP A 538 -23.30 10.72 47.81
C ASP A 538 -23.52 10.85 49.34
N ALA A 539 -22.53 11.35 50.07
CA ALA A 539 -22.65 11.57 51.52
C ALA A 539 -23.71 12.63 51.88
N LEU A 540 -23.83 13.70 51.08
CA LEU A 540 -24.85 14.73 51.28
C LEU A 540 -26.26 14.21 50.94
N GLU A 541 -26.41 13.44 49.86
CA GLU A 541 -27.69 12.83 49.49
C GLU A 541 -28.18 11.83 50.55
N ASP A 542 -27.27 11.02 51.12
CA ASP A 542 -27.60 10.11 52.21
C ASP A 542 -28.02 10.89 53.48
N GLN A 543 -27.34 11.98 53.81
CA GLN A 543 -27.72 12.84 54.93
C GLN A 543 -29.10 13.46 54.72
N GLU A 544 -29.38 14.07 53.57
CA GLU A 544 -30.69 14.65 53.26
C GLU A 544 -31.80 13.60 53.27
N ARG A 545 -31.51 12.39 52.78
CA ARG A 545 -32.47 11.27 52.80
C ARG A 545 -32.80 10.82 54.22
N GLU A 546 -31.81 10.80 55.11
CA GLU A 546 -32.02 10.41 56.50
C GLU A 546 -32.75 11.50 57.30
N GLU A 547 -32.38 12.77 57.12
CA GLU A 547 -33.11 13.91 57.70
C GLU A 547 -34.56 13.95 57.19
N GLY A 548 -34.76 13.71 55.88
CA GLY A 548 -36.09 13.63 55.28
C GLY A 548 -36.93 12.50 55.87
N ARG A 549 -36.34 11.31 56.10
CA ARG A 549 -37.04 10.20 56.78
C ARG A 549 -37.44 10.55 58.20
N GLN A 550 -36.51 11.11 58.99
CA GLN A 550 -36.80 11.50 60.36
C GLN A 550 -37.90 12.56 60.44
N ALA A 551 -37.92 13.52 59.50
CA ALA A 551 -38.97 14.52 59.43
C ALA A 551 -40.35 13.91 59.09
N VAL A 552 -40.40 12.95 58.16
CA VAL A 552 -41.64 12.25 57.80
C VAL A 552 -42.14 11.42 58.99
N ASP A 553 -41.28 10.63 59.63
CA ASP A 553 -41.65 9.81 60.79
C ASP A 553 -42.20 10.68 61.94
N ALA A 554 -41.57 11.83 62.21
CA ALA A 554 -42.04 12.77 63.23
C ALA A 554 -43.40 13.39 62.91
N LEU A 555 -43.67 13.70 61.63
CA LEU A 555 -44.96 14.23 61.19
C LEU A 555 -46.06 13.16 61.27
N GLU A 556 -45.77 11.92 60.87
CA GLU A 556 -46.73 10.81 60.99
C GLU A 556 -47.08 10.51 62.44
N ASP A 557 -46.11 10.57 63.36
CA ASP A 557 -46.37 10.37 64.79
C ASP A 557 -47.20 11.51 65.39
N GLN A 558 -46.94 12.76 64.98
CA GLN A 558 -47.78 13.89 65.37
C GLN A 558 -49.21 13.72 64.87
N GLU A 559 -49.40 13.35 63.59
CA GLU A 559 -50.73 13.14 63.00
C GLU A 559 -51.48 12.00 63.72
N ARG A 560 -50.81 10.89 64.01
CA ARG A 560 -51.40 9.77 64.79
C ARG A 560 -51.79 10.20 66.20
N GLU A 561 -51.03 11.07 66.84
CA GLU A 561 -51.34 11.55 68.19
C GLU A 561 -52.55 12.51 68.17
N GLU A 562 -52.59 13.42 67.20
CA GLU A 562 -53.75 14.29 66.99
C GLU A 562 -55.03 13.49 66.65
N GLU A 563 -54.93 12.48 65.80
CA GLU A 563 -56.05 11.59 65.47
C GLU A 563 -56.54 10.83 66.71
N ARG A 564 -55.63 10.28 67.52
CA ARG A 564 -55.99 9.62 68.79
C ARG A 564 -56.71 10.57 69.74
N GLN A 565 -56.18 11.77 69.95
CA GLN A 565 -56.80 12.76 70.83
C GLN A 565 -58.19 13.17 70.33
N ALA A 566 -58.38 13.29 69.02
CA ALA A 566 -59.68 13.59 68.43
C ALA A 566 -60.69 12.44 68.62
N VAL A 567 -60.25 11.19 68.43
CA VAL A 567 -61.09 10.00 68.66
C VAL A 567 -61.50 9.89 70.12
N ASP A 568 -60.55 10.01 71.05
CA ASP A 568 -60.83 9.94 72.49
C ASP A 568 -61.86 11.02 72.92
N ALA A 569 -61.73 12.25 72.40
CA ALA A 569 -62.66 13.34 72.68
C ALA A 569 -64.08 13.08 72.13
N LEU A 570 -64.19 12.46 70.96
CA LEU A 570 -65.48 12.09 70.37
C LEU A 570 -66.14 10.93 71.13
N GLU A 571 -65.37 9.91 71.54
CA GLU A 571 -65.89 8.81 72.36
C GLU A 571 -66.41 9.31 73.72
N ASP A 572 -65.70 10.24 74.35
CA ASP A 572 -66.14 10.87 75.61
C ASP A 572 -67.43 11.68 75.41
N GLN A 573 -67.54 12.43 74.29
CA GLN A 573 -68.75 13.16 73.95
C GLN A 573 -69.94 12.21 73.74
N GLU A 574 -69.79 11.15 72.94
CA GLU A 574 -70.86 10.17 72.70
C GLU A 574 -71.27 9.47 74.00
N ARG A 575 -70.30 9.17 74.88
CA ARG A 575 -70.58 8.53 76.18
C ARG A 575 -71.38 9.46 77.10
N GLU A 576 -71.09 10.75 77.08
CA GLU A 576 -71.81 11.75 77.88
C GLU A 576 -73.20 12.03 77.32
N GLU A 577 -73.36 12.15 75.99
CA GLU A 577 -74.66 12.25 75.34
C GLU A 577 -75.51 11.00 75.59
N GLY A 578 -74.90 9.82 75.54
CA GLY A 578 -75.53 8.54 75.88
C GLY A 578 -76.01 8.50 77.33
N ARG A 579 -75.21 8.99 78.29
CA ARG A 579 -75.61 9.12 79.70
C ARG A 579 -76.80 10.06 79.86
N GLN A 580 -76.73 11.24 79.26
CA GLN A 580 -77.81 12.23 79.31
C GLN A 580 -79.12 11.68 78.72
N ALA A 581 -79.04 10.92 77.63
CA ALA A 581 -80.21 10.27 77.03
C ALA A 581 -80.80 9.19 77.94
N VAL A 582 -79.97 8.37 78.60
CA VAL A 582 -80.42 7.37 79.57
C VAL A 582 -81.09 8.04 80.77
N ASP A 583 -80.47 9.07 81.35
CA ASP A 583 -81.03 9.80 82.49
C ASP A 583 -82.39 10.43 82.15
N ALA A 584 -82.52 11.01 80.94
CA ALA A 584 -83.79 11.59 80.47
C ALA A 584 -84.90 10.54 80.29
N LEU A 585 -84.55 9.33 79.81
CA LEU A 585 -85.50 8.23 79.68
C LEU A 585 -85.92 7.67 81.04
N GLU A 586 -84.98 7.52 81.99
CA GLU A 586 -85.31 7.10 83.36
C GLU A 586 -86.26 8.10 84.04
N ASP A 587 -86.04 9.40 83.88
CA ASP A 587 -86.93 10.44 84.40
C ASP A 587 -88.31 10.41 83.75
N GLN A 588 -88.39 10.13 82.45
CA GLN A 588 -89.66 9.97 81.74
C GLN A 588 -90.44 8.74 82.22
N GLU A 589 -89.78 7.60 82.44
CA GLU A 589 -90.41 6.41 83.01
C GLU A 589 -90.85 6.64 84.46
N ARG A 590 -90.03 7.31 85.27
CA ARG A 590 -90.39 7.65 86.66
C ARG A 590 -91.57 8.62 86.72
N GLY A 591 -91.62 9.58 85.80
CA GLY A 591 -92.74 10.52 85.63
C GLY A 591 -94.02 9.85 85.16
N GLY A 592 -93.92 8.97 84.15
CA GLY A 592 -95.04 8.18 83.64
C GLY A 592 -95.58 7.19 84.68
N GLY A 593 -94.69 6.52 85.41
CA GLY A 593 -95.05 5.64 86.53
C GLY A 593 -95.77 6.39 87.65
N ARG A 594 -95.31 7.59 88.02
CA ARG A 594 -96.01 8.45 89.00
C ARG A 594 -97.40 8.86 88.52
N GLN A 595 -97.55 9.26 87.25
CA GLN A 595 -98.87 9.59 86.70
C GLN A 595 -99.83 8.40 86.69
N ALA A 596 -99.35 7.20 86.36
CA ALA A 596 -100.14 5.98 86.39
C ALA A 596 -100.60 5.63 87.82
N VAL A 597 -99.72 5.80 88.82
CA VAL A 597 -100.08 5.59 90.23
C VAL A 597 -101.15 6.57 90.69
N TYR A 598 -101.02 7.87 90.37
CA TYR A 598 -102.04 8.86 90.74
C TYR A 598 -103.39 8.60 90.06
N ALA A 599 -103.39 8.16 88.80
CA ALA A 599 -104.62 7.80 88.09
C ALA A 599 -105.33 6.58 88.71
N LEU A 600 -104.56 5.59 89.18
CA LEU A 600 -105.11 4.42 89.88
C LEU A 600 -105.61 4.76 91.28
N GLU A 601 -104.90 5.61 92.03
CA GLU A 601 -105.33 6.08 93.35
C GLU A 601 -106.64 6.88 93.28
N ASP A 602 -106.84 7.71 92.24
CA ASP A 602 -108.10 8.44 92.04
C ASP A 602 -109.25 7.49 91.67
N GLN A 603 -109.00 6.46 90.86
CA GLN A 603 -110.00 5.46 90.49
C GLN A 603 -110.47 4.65 91.71
N GLU A 604 -109.55 4.19 92.58
CA GLU A 604 -109.91 3.49 93.82
C GLU A 604 -110.67 4.41 94.80
N ARG A 605 -110.38 5.71 94.80
CA ARG A 605 -111.05 6.68 95.66
C ARG A 605 -112.49 6.97 95.21
N GLU A 606 -112.77 6.89 93.90
CA GLU A 606 -114.13 6.98 93.37
C GLU A 606 -114.94 5.70 93.63
N GLU A 607 -114.36 4.52 93.42
CA GLU A 607 -115.04 3.25 93.73
C GLU A 607 -115.37 3.14 95.22
N GLY A 608 -114.42 3.49 96.09
CA GLY A 608 -114.65 3.50 97.54
C GLY A 608 -115.72 4.49 97.99
N ARG A 609 -115.94 5.60 97.27
CA ARG A 609 -117.07 6.52 97.54
C ARG A 609 -118.41 5.91 97.16
N GLN A 610 -118.48 5.24 96.03
CA GLN A 610 -119.73 4.60 95.57
C GLN A 610 -120.16 3.45 96.49
N ASP A 611 -119.21 2.69 97.02
CA ASP A 611 -119.50 1.58 97.94
C ASP A 611 -119.96 2.07 99.32
N VAL A 612 -119.44 3.19 99.82
CA VAL A 612 -119.86 3.78 101.09
C VAL A 612 -121.27 4.35 100.99
N ASP A 613 -121.59 5.05 99.89
CA ASP A 613 -122.93 5.61 99.65
C ASP A 613 -123.98 4.50 99.52
N ALA A 614 -123.63 3.34 98.92
CA ALA A 614 -124.53 2.20 98.79
C ALA A 614 -124.85 1.51 100.13
N LEU A 615 -123.94 1.56 101.11
CA LEU A 615 -124.12 0.91 102.41
C LEU A 615 -124.91 1.78 103.40
N GLU A 616 -124.84 3.11 103.34
CA GLU A 616 -125.62 4.00 104.21
C GLU A 616 -127.13 3.94 103.94
N ASP A 617 -127.56 3.58 102.73
CA ASP A 617 -128.98 3.48 102.38
C ASP A 617 -129.65 2.18 102.87
N GLN A 618 -128.88 1.13 103.15
CA GLN A 618 -129.45 -0.17 103.53
C GLN A 618 -129.75 -0.31 105.03
N GLU A 619 -129.12 0.48 105.91
CA GLU A 619 -129.42 0.45 107.35
C GLU A 619 -130.64 1.29 107.77
N ARG A 620 -131.21 2.11 106.87
CA ARG A 620 -132.35 2.99 107.16
C ARG A 620 -133.74 2.36 107.01
N GLY A 621 -133.82 1.04 106.84
CA GLY A 621 -135.06 0.30 106.51
C GLY A 621 -135.82 -0.39 107.65
N GLY A 622 -135.65 0.00 108.94
CA GLY A 622 -136.26 -0.75 110.06
C GLY A 622 -136.66 0.03 111.33
N LYS A 623 -137.72 0.85 111.30
CA LYS A 623 -138.70 1.15 112.38
C LYS A 623 -139.64 2.31 111.94
N THR A 624 -140.94 2.22 112.22
CA THR A 624 -141.95 3.24 111.88
C THR A 624 -141.89 4.48 112.78
N GLY A 625 -142.09 5.66 112.18
CA GLY A 625 -142.82 6.79 112.79
C GLY A 625 -142.00 7.83 113.57
N CYS A 626 -141.69 8.95 112.92
CA CYS A 626 -142.35 10.26 113.10
C CYS A 626 -141.95 11.20 111.96
#